data_AF-A0A9X3R7S6-F1
#
_entry.id   AF-A0A9X3R7S6-F1
#
_cell.length_a   1.000
_cell.length_b   1.000
_cell.length_c   1.000
_cell.angle_alpha   90.00
_cell.angle_beta   90.00
_cell.angle_gamma   90.00
#
_symmetry.space_group_name_H-M   'P 1'
#
loop_
_entity.id
_entity.type
_entity.pdbx_description
1 polymer ?
#
loop_
_entity_poly.entity_id
_entity_poly.type
_entity_poly.pdbx_seq_one_letter_code
_entity_poly.pdbx_strand_id
1 'polypeptide(L)'
;MQQEHGACAPGDDGLAVARARSFVELMELLEFSCLRFEAPAPGANAALIGTQEWRRAADPGLDPSAVYICSTLAALKDAVLPPADADLCIDMPSTGLVRLVATLRQRPPAPPRRCLRVDLQALIRRVIVPATAPAHLYELVRHVVVARLWVEVARA
;
A
#
# COMPACT_ATOMS: atom_id res chain seq x y z
N MET A 1 -0.95 -29.68 -36.70
CA MET A 1 -1.13 -28.27 -37.09
C MET A 1 -2.20 -27.69 -36.19
N GLN A 2 -1.82 -26.64 -35.44
CA GLN A 2 -2.65 -25.61 -34.79
C GLN A 2 -3.49 -26.09 -33.57
N GLN A 3 -3.11 -25.80 -32.31
CA GLN A 3 -3.30 -24.52 -31.56
C GLN A 3 -4.78 -24.06 -31.64
N GLU A 4 -5.50 -23.81 -30.55
CA GLU A 4 -5.36 -22.63 -29.68
C GLU A 4 -6.22 -22.79 -28.41
N HIS A 5 -5.58 -22.63 -27.25
CA HIS A 5 -5.79 -21.54 -26.28
C HIS A 5 -6.75 -21.86 -25.14
N GLY A 6 -6.13 -22.15 -24.00
CA GLY A 6 -6.79 -22.16 -22.70
C GLY A 6 -7.49 -20.83 -22.46
N ALA A 7 -8.76 -20.93 -22.12
CA ALA A 7 -9.54 -19.82 -21.62
C ALA A 7 -9.02 -19.44 -20.22
N CYS A 8 -7.98 -18.61 -20.17
CA CYS A 8 -7.78 -17.72 -19.03
C CYS A 8 -8.94 -16.73 -19.06
N ALA A 9 -9.85 -16.85 -18.10
CA ALA A 9 -10.92 -15.90 -17.90
C ALA A 9 -10.32 -14.48 -17.68
N PRO A 10 -10.82 -13.44 -18.35
CA PRO A 10 -10.40 -12.07 -18.09
C PRO A 10 -11.16 -11.58 -16.86
N GLY A 11 -10.50 -11.57 -15.70
CA GLY A 11 -11.15 -11.15 -14.44
C GLY A 11 -10.21 -10.84 -13.28
N ASP A 12 -8.94 -10.48 -13.52
CA ASP A 12 -7.94 -10.22 -12.46
C ASP A 12 -7.32 -8.82 -12.55
N ASP A 13 -8.11 -7.83 -12.98
CA ASP A 13 -7.77 -6.39 -12.84
C ASP A 13 -8.13 -5.84 -11.43
N GLY A 14 -8.82 -6.62 -10.59
CA GLY A 14 -9.81 -6.08 -9.64
C GLY A 14 -9.60 -6.32 -8.15
N LEU A 15 -8.47 -6.88 -7.69
CA LEU A 15 -8.30 -7.16 -6.26
C LEU A 15 -7.96 -5.87 -5.49
N ALA A 16 -9.01 -5.18 -5.03
CA ALA A 16 -8.90 -3.98 -4.23
C ALA A 16 -8.24 -4.27 -2.87
N VAL A 17 -7.16 -3.55 -2.59
CA VAL A 17 -6.47 -3.57 -1.31
C VAL A 17 -6.57 -2.20 -0.66
N ALA A 18 -6.68 -2.18 0.66
CA ALA A 18 -6.79 -0.98 1.45
C ALA A 18 -5.83 -1.03 2.63
N ARG A 19 -5.21 0.10 2.94
CA ARG A 19 -4.37 0.24 4.13
C ARG A 19 -4.84 1.42 4.95
N ALA A 20 -5.12 1.15 6.22
CA ALA A 20 -5.38 2.16 7.23
C ALA A 20 -4.09 2.94 7.53
N ARG A 21 -4.22 4.26 7.67
CA ARG A 21 -3.18 5.19 8.09
C ARG A 21 -3.77 6.26 8.98
N SER A 22 -2.98 6.78 9.89
CA SER A 22 -3.32 8.06 10.52
C SER A 22 -3.24 9.20 9.49
N PHE A 23 -3.89 10.34 9.78
CA PHE A 23 -3.76 11.53 8.95
C PHE A 23 -2.29 12.00 8.81
N VAL A 24 -1.51 11.89 9.89
CA VAL A 24 -0.09 12.26 9.90
C VAL A 24 0.71 11.39 8.94
N GLU A 25 0.50 10.08 8.96
CA GLU A 25 1.19 9.15 8.04
C GLU A 25 0.75 9.31 6.58
N LEU A 26 -0.48 9.76 6.33
CA LEU A 26 -0.90 10.15 4.99
C LEU A 26 -0.12 11.38 4.53
N MET A 27 0.00 12.41 5.36
CA MET A 27 0.76 13.61 5.04
C MET A 27 2.24 13.28 4.77
N GLU A 28 2.87 12.43 5.58
CA GLU A 28 4.24 11.96 5.34
C GLU A 28 4.36 11.23 4.00
N LEU A 29 3.40 10.36 3.66
CA LEU A 29 3.39 9.65 2.38
C LEU A 29 3.31 10.63 1.19
N LEU A 30 2.42 11.62 1.28
CA LEU A 30 2.23 12.63 0.23
C LEU A 30 3.44 13.56 0.08
N GLU A 31 4.09 13.92 1.19
CA GLU A 31 5.26 14.81 1.21
C GLU A 31 6.50 14.13 0.66
N PHE A 32 6.78 12.92 1.12
CA PHE A 32 8.05 12.25 0.84
C PHE A 32 7.97 11.21 -0.27
N SER A 33 6.76 10.93 -0.78
CA SER A 33 6.49 9.83 -1.71
C SER A 33 7.10 8.51 -1.22
N CYS A 34 7.04 8.30 0.10
CA CYS A 34 7.71 7.21 0.79
C CYS A 34 6.73 6.33 1.58
N LEU A 35 6.82 5.03 1.35
CA LEU A 35 6.01 4.01 1.99
C LEU A 35 6.80 3.38 3.15
N ARG A 36 6.40 3.63 4.41
CA ARG A 36 7.10 3.14 5.61
C ARG A 36 6.85 1.66 5.89
N PHE A 37 7.91 0.91 6.15
CA PHE A 37 7.83 -0.48 6.59
C PHE A 37 7.81 -0.59 8.11
N GLU A 38 7.06 -1.58 8.59
CA GLU A 38 7.16 -2.06 9.96
C GLU A 38 8.51 -2.74 10.17
N ALA A 39 9.06 -2.58 11.38
CA ALA A 39 10.31 -3.22 11.73
C ALA A 39 10.16 -4.75 11.72
N PRO A 40 11.19 -5.50 11.30
CA PRO A 40 11.23 -6.94 11.48
C PRO A 40 11.04 -7.31 12.95
N ALA A 41 10.24 -8.35 13.22
CA ALA A 41 10.12 -8.89 14.56
C ALA A 41 11.48 -9.41 15.07
N PRO A 42 11.72 -9.44 16.40
CA PRO A 42 12.92 -10.04 16.97
C PRO A 42 13.07 -11.49 16.47
N GLY A 43 14.25 -11.84 15.94
CA GLY A 43 14.53 -13.17 15.39
C GLY A 43 14.16 -13.34 13.90
N ALA A 44 13.65 -12.30 13.23
CA ALA A 44 13.45 -12.33 11.79
C ALA A 44 14.78 -12.43 11.01
N ASN A 45 14.68 -12.87 9.75
CA ASN A 45 15.82 -13.01 8.84
C ASN A 45 16.65 -11.71 8.80
N ALA A 46 17.97 -11.82 8.93
CA ALA A 46 18.88 -10.67 8.89
C ALA A 46 18.86 -9.88 7.58
N ALA A 47 18.34 -10.48 6.51
CA ALA A 47 18.09 -9.80 5.23
C ALA A 47 16.76 -9.03 5.18
N LEU A 48 15.83 -9.25 6.12
CA LEU A 48 14.54 -8.57 6.12
C LEU A 48 14.68 -7.10 6.52
N ILE A 49 14.28 -6.20 5.62
CA ILE A 49 14.23 -4.75 5.89
C ILE A 49 12.99 -4.41 6.70
N GLY A 50 11.86 -5.02 6.32
CA GLY A 50 10.57 -4.83 6.96
C GLY A 50 9.41 -5.36 6.13
N THR A 51 8.23 -5.25 6.70
CA THR A 51 6.98 -5.72 6.09
C THR A 51 5.91 -4.66 6.16
N GLN A 52 4.92 -4.77 5.29
CA GLN A 52 3.77 -3.90 5.29
C GLN A 52 2.52 -4.63 4.89
N GLU A 53 1.49 -4.51 5.71
CA GLU A 53 0.24 -5.23 5.53
C GLU A 53 -0.86 -4.33 4.97
N TRP A 54 -1.63 -4.90 4.06
CA TRP A 54 -2.79 -4.33 3.40
C TRP A 54 -3.95 -5.32 3.56
N ARG A 55 -5.15 -4.80 3.81
CA ARG A 55 -6.37 -5.60 3.85
C ARG A 55 -6.96 -5.68 2.47
N ARG A 56 -7.48 -6.84 2.06
CA ARG A 56 -8.39 -6.88 0.91
C ARG A 56 -9.70 -6.21 1.31
N ALA A 57 -10.32 -5.47 0.40
CA ALA A 57 -11.43 -4.55 0.65
C ALA A 57 -12.76 -5.21 1.11
N ALA A 58 -12.72 -6.34 1.81
CA ALA A 58 -13.86 -7.16 2.17
C ALA A 58 -14.27 -7.08 3.66
N ASP A 59 -13.86 -6.04 4.40
CA ASP A 59 -14.08 -5.97 5.85
C ASP A 59 -14.99 -4.79 6.26
N PRO A 60 -16.23 -5.04 6.72
CA PRO A 60 -17.07 -4.03 7.33
C PRO A 60 -16.60 -3.76 8.77
N GLY A 61 -15.99 -2.59 9.01
CA GLY A 61 -15.52 -2.21 10.34
C GLY A 61 -14.34 -1.24 10.31
N LEU A 62 -14.47 -0.17 9.53
CA LEU A 62 -13.41 0.83 9.40
C LEU A 62 -13.24 1.60 10.73
N ASP A 63 -12.01 1.73 11.19
CA ASP A 63 -11.67 2.53 12.38
C ASP A 63 -11.97 4.01 12.07
N PRO A 64 -12.83 4.69 12.87
CA PRO A 64 -13.19 6.09 12.67
C PRO A 64 -12.00 7.06 12.69
N SER A 65 -10.87 6.65 13.28
CA SER A 65 -9.66 7.48 13.39
C SER A 65 -8.68 7.29 12.23
N ALA A 66 -8.94 6.31 11.36
CA ALA A 66 -8.06 5.95 10.26
C ALA A 66 -8.54 6.53 8.91
N VAL A 67 -7.57 6.85 8.06
CA VAL A 67 -7.76 7.16 6.64
C VAL A 67 -7.28 5.95 5.84
N TYR A 68 -8.08 5.50 4.90
CA TYR A 68 -7.80 4.31 4.11
C TYR A 68 -7.30 4.72 2.73
N ILE A 69 -6.07 4.33 2.40
CA ILE A 69 -5.57 4.40 1.03
C ILE A 69 -5.96 3.12 0.30
N CYS A 70 -6.62 3.25 -0.84
CA CYS A 70 -7.07 2.14 -1.67
C CYS A 70 -6.21 2.03 -2.93
N SER A 71 -5.85 0.79 -3.26
CA SER A 71 -5.04 0.42 -4.42
C SER A 71 -5.55 -0.89 -5.03
N THR A 72 -4.94 -1.32 -6.12
CA THR A 72 -5.06 -2.69 -6.63
C THR A 72 -3.76 -3.43 -6.38
N LEU A 73 -3.81 -4.77 -6.37
CA LEU A 73 -2.60 -5.56 -6.24
C LEU A 73 -1.59 -5.27 -7.36
N ALA A 74 -2.06 -5.04 -8.59
CA ALA A 74 -1.22 -4.67 -9.73
C ALA A 74 -0.55 -3.30 -9.50
N ALA A 75 -1.35 -2.28 -9.14
CA ALA A 75 -0.84 -0.95 -8.82
C ALA A 75 0.20 -0.97 -7.69
N LEU A 76 0.02 -1.81 -6.66
CA LEU A 76 0.99 -1.98 -5.59
C LEU A 76 2.33 -2.57 -6.10
N LYS A 77 2.30 -3.46 -7.09
CA LYS A 77 3.53 -4.02 -7.70
C LYS A 77 4.24 -2.98 -8.56
N ASP A 78 3.48 -2.25 -9.37
CA ASP A 78 4.03 -1.32 -10.35
C ASP A 78 4.53 -0.02 -9.70
N ALA A 79 3.83 0.46 -8.68
CA ALA A 79 4.13 1.73 -8.05
C ALA A 79 5.27 1.68 -7.04
N VAL A 80 5.61 0.49 -6.53
CA VAL A 80 6.66 0.34 -5.51
C VAL A 80 7.99 0.07 -6.19
N LEU A 81 8.88 1.05 -6.13
CA LEU A 81 10.19 0.95 -6.75
C LEU A 81 11.16 0.23 -5.79
N PRO A 82 11.68 -0.96 -6.13
CA PRO A 82 12.68 -1.63 -5.31
C PRO A 82 13.95 -0.77 -5.22
N PRO A 83 14.54 -0.65 -4.01
CA PRO A 83 15.91 -0.17 -3.86
C PRO A 83 16.86 -1.07 -4.69
N ALA A 84 17.94 -0.51 -5.23
CA ALA A 84 18.88 -1.24 -6.08
C ALA A 84 19.47 -2.50 -5.40
N ASP A 85 19.53 -2.49 -4.08
CA ASP A 85 20.09 -3.52 -3.20
C ASP A 85 19.04 -4.42 -2.53
N ALA A 86 17.75 -4.27 -2.86
CA ALA A 86 16.67 -5.01 -2.25
C ALA A 86 15.70 -5.65 -3.25
N ASP A 87 15.23 -6.84 -2.89
CA ASP A 87 14.12 -7.51 -3.54
C ASP A 87 12.81 -7.17 -2.86
N LEU A 88 11.75 -7.07 -3.67
CA LEU A 88 10.39 -6.91 -3.20
C LEU A 88 9.59 -8.16 -3.54
N CYS A 89 8.92 -8.70 -2.53
CA CYS A 89 7.98 -9.78 -2.66
C CYS A 89 6.62 -9.34 -2.14
N ILE A 90 5.55 -9.73 -2.82
CA ILE A 90 4.19 -9.61 -2.30
C ILE A 90 3.68 -11.02 -2.04
N ASP A 91 3.41 -11.31 -0.77
CA ASP A 91 2.79 -12.56 -0.35
C ASP A 91 1.37 -12.32 0.20
N MET A 92 0.64 -13.42 0.36
CA MET A 92 -0.76 -13.43 0.81
C MET A 92 -0.86 -14.38 1.99
N PRO A 93 -0.56 -13.93 3.22
CA PRO A 93 -0.48 -14.81 4.38
C PRO A 93 -1.85 -15.37 4.78
N SER A 94 -2.94 -14.70 4.37
CA SER A 94 -4.31 -15.17 4.53
C SER A 94 -5.20 -14.60 3.44
N THR A 95 -6.42 -15.14 3.31
CA THR A 95 -7.40 -14.73 2.28
C THR A 95 -7.74 -13.25 2.32
N GLY A 96 -7.64 -12.61 3.49
CA GLY A 96 -7.97 -11.19 3.69
C GLY A 96 -6.78 -10.24 3.72
N LEU A 97 -5.54 -10.76 3.68
CA LEU A 97 -4.33 -9.95 3.85
C LEU A 97 -3.40 -10.07 2.65
N VAL A 98 -2.78 -8.95 2.31
CA VAL A 98 -1.70 -8.84 1.35
C VAL A 98 -0.52 -8.22 2.10
N ARG A 99 0.65 -8.81 1.98
CA ARG A 99 1.85 -8.32 2.66
C ARG A 99 2.94 -8.04 1.63
N LEU A 100 3.43 -6.81 1.66
CA LEU A 100 4.64 -6.41 0.96
C LEU A 100 5.85 -6.67 1.88
N VAL A 101 6.83 -7.38 1.35
CA VAL A 101 8.05 -7.79 2.04
C VAL A 101 9.24 -7.22 1.27
N ALA A 102 10.14 -6.53 1.96
CA ALA A 102 11.40 -6.06 1.37
C ALA A 102 12.60 -6.75 2.02
N THR A 103 13.44 -7.37 1.20
CA THR A 103 14.63 -8.11 1.64
C THR A 103 15.87 -7.60 0.93
N LEU A 104 16.97 -7.42 1.66
CA LEU A 104 18.26 -7.06 1.10
C LEU A 104 18.88 -8.24 0.34
N ARG A 105 19.40 -7.98 -0.86
CA ARG A 105 20.21 -8.93 -1.63
C ARG A 105 21.57 -9.15 -0.99
N GLN A 106 22.14 -8.09 -0.44
CA GLN A 106 23.44 -8.09 0.23
C GLN A 106 23.36 -7.21 1.47
N ARG A 107 24.10 -7.56 2.53
CA ARG A 107 24.12 -6.76 3.75
C ARG A 107 24.75 -5.38 3.44
N PRO A 108 24.00 -4.28 3.54
CA PRO A 108 24.55 -2.95 3.31
C PRO A 108 25.48 -2.54 4.46
N PRO A 109 26.45 -1.66 4.21
CA PRO A 109 27.36 -1.13 5.22
C PRO A 109 26.66 -0.21 6.24
N ALA A 110 25.47 0.27 5.93
CA ALA A 110 24.64 1.13 6.78
C ALA A 110 23.27 0.48 7.02
N PRO A 111 22.60 0.78 8.15
CA PRO A 111 21.26 0.27 8.39
C PRO A 111 20.30 0.69 7.28
N PRO A 112 19.50 -0.24 6.71
CA PRO A 112 18.61 0.07 5.60
C PRO A 112 17.53 1.07 6.02
N ARG A 113 17.20 1.99 5.12
CA ARG A 113 16.06 2.90 5.31
C ARG A 113 14.77 2.08 5.32
N ARG A 114 13.94 2.24 6.35
CA ARG A 114 12.65 1.54 6.49
C ARG A 114 11.52 2.20 5.68
N CYS A 115 11.85 2.69 4.49
CA CYS A 115 10.89 3.34 3.61
C CYS A 115 11.25 3.07 2.14
N LEU A 116 10.24 2.87 1.32
CA LEU A 116 10.40 2.73 -0.14
C LEU A 116 9.86 3.94 -0.86
N ARG A 117 10.55 4.38 -1.89
CA ARG A 117 9.99 5.35 -2.82
C ARG A 117 8.86 4.70 -3.61
N VAL A 118 7.78 5.45 -3.78
CA VAL A 118 6.62 5.00 -4.53
C VAL A 118 6.15 6.06 -5.50
N ASP A 119 5.62 5.62 -6.64
CA ASP A 119 4.80 6.47 -7.49
C ASP A 119 3.41 6.60 -6.86
N LEU A 120 3.09 7.78 -6.32
CA LEU A 120 1.83 8.02 -5.64
C LEU A 120 0.62 7.94 -6.58
N GLN A 121 0.75 8.35 -7.85
CA GLN A 121 -0.36 8.31 -8.80
C GLN A 121 -0.67 6.89 -9.24
N ALA A 122 0.37 6.06 -9.42
CA ALA A 122 0.17 4.66 -9.70
C ALA A 122 -0.40 3.92 -8.47
N LEU A 123 0.12 4.22 -7.26
CA LEU A 123 -0.23 3.51 -6.03
C LEU A 123 -1.65 3.82 -5.56
N ILE A 124 -2.03 5.10 -5.44
CA ILE A 124 -3.26 5.50 -4.76
C ILE A 124 -4.35 5.70 -5.80
N ARG A 125 -5.36 4.83 -5.79
CA ARG A 125 -6.53 4.95 -6.68
C ARG A 125 -7.66 5.75 -6.04
N ARG A 126 -7.83 5.61 -4.73
CA ARG A 126 -8.87 6.28 -3.95
C ARG A 126 -8.44 6.42 -2.51
N VAL A 127 -8.98 7.44 -1.84
CA VAL A 127 -8.87 7.60 -0.39
C VAL A 127 -10.26 7.53 0.23
N ILE A 128 -10.41 6.73 1.28
CA ILE A 128 -11.66 6.55 2.01
C ILE A 128 -11.48 7.06 3.44
N VAL A 129 -12.42 7.89 3.87
CA VAL A 129 -12.57 8.33 5.26
C VAL A 129 -13.85 7.70 5.81
N PRO A 130 -13.84 7.06 6.99
CA PRO A 130 -15.05 6.49 7.59
C PRO A 130 -16.15 7.55 7.77
N ALA A 131 -17.42 7.21 7.53
CA ALA A 131 -18.55 8.13 7.76
C ALA A 131 -18.61 8.63 9.21
N THR A 132 -18.21 7.79 10.16
CA THR A 132 -18.15 8.09 11.60
C THR A 132 -17.02 9.05 11.98
N ALA A 133 -16.05 9.30 11.08
CA ALA A 133 -14.96 10.22 11.33
C ALA A 133 -15.46 11.70 11.35
N PRO A 134 -14.86 12.56 12.17
CA PRO A 134 -15.24 13.98 12.27
C PRO A 134 -15.28 14.70 10.92
N ALA A 135 -16.23 15.64 10.77
CA ALA A 135 -16.41 16.44 9.55
C ALA A 135 -15.10 17.08 9.06
N HIS A 136 -14.39 17.73 9.97
CA HIS A 136 -13.15 18.46 9.69
C HIS A 136 -12.03 17.57 9.17
N LEU A 137 -11.95 16.31 9.60
CA LEU A 137 -10.90 15.38 9.15
C LEU A 137 -11.08 15.04 7.67
N TYR A 138 -12.32 14.80 7.22
CA TYR A 138 -12.60 14.57 5.81
C TYR A 138 -12.28 15.78 4.94
N GLU A 139 -12.64 16.99 5.38
CA GLU A 139 -12.35 18.21 4.63
C GLU A 139 -10.83 18.42 4.49
N LEU A 140 -10.08 18.19 5.56
CA LEU A 140 -8.61 18.24 5.53
C LEU A 140 -8.03 17.21 4.56
N VAL A 141 -8.44 15.94 4.66
CA VAL A 141 -7.98 14.86 3.76
C VAL A 141 -8.32 15.19 2.32
N ARG A 142 -9.57 15.60 2.04
CA ARG A 142 -10.01 15.99 0.70
C ARG A 142 -9.15 17.11 0.14
N HIS A 143 -8.90 18.16 0.91
CA HIS A 143 -8.11 19.29 0.45
C HIS A 143 -6.67 18.91 0.13
N VAL A 144 -5.98 18.22 1.05
CA VAL A 144 -4.55 17.86 0.85
C VAL A 144 -4.35 16.81 -0.22
N VAL A 145 -5.26 15.84 -0.33
CA VAL A 145 -5.19 14.80 -1.36
C VAL A 145 -5.45 15.44 -2.71
N VAL A 146 -6.57 16.15 -2.92
CA VAL A 146 -6.89 16.77 -4.22
C VAL A 146 -5.81 17.77 -4.66
N ALA A 147 -5.22 18.52 -3.73
CA ALA A 147 -4.16 19.48 -4.05
C ALA A 147 -2.86 18.81 -4.53
N ARG A 148 -2.57 17.57 -4.11
CA ARG A 148 -1.31 16.87 -4.44
C ARG A 148 -1.49 15.69 -5.39
N LEU A 149 -2.67 15.10 -5.41
CA LEU A 149 -3.07 13.91 -6.14
C LEU A 149 -4.48 14.11 -6.69
N TRP A 150 -4.65 13.98 -8.00
CA TRP A 150 -5.94 14.10 -8.66
C TRP A 150 -6.77 12.81 -8.53
N VAL A 151 -7.00 12.35 -7.30
CA VAL A 151 -7.66 11.08 -6.99
C VAL A 151 -8.92 11.30 -6.16
N GLU A 152 -9.86 10.35 -6.23
CA GLU A 152 -11.13 10.42 -5.52
C GLU A 152 -10.93 10.33 -3.99
N VAL A 153 -11.61 11.20 -3.24
CA VAL A 153 -11.72 11.12 -1.78
C VAL A 153 -13.19 10.98 -1.38
N ALA A 154 -13.54 9.85 -0.76
CA ALA A 154 -14.91 9.51 -0.43
C ALA A 154 -15.12 9.24 1.07
N ARG A 155 -16.37 9.39 1.51
CA ARG A 155 -16.84 8.83 2.78
C ARG A 155 -17.46 7.46 2.55
N ALA A 156 -17.21 6.52 3.45
CA ALA A 156 -17.78 5.18 3.45
C ALA A 156 -18.79 5.00 4.59
#